data_AF-A0AA35SSJ8-F1
#
_entry.id   AF-A0AA35SSJ8-F1
#
_cell.length_a   1.000
_cell.length_b   1.000
_cell.length_c   1.000
_cell.angle_alpha   90.00
_cell.angle_beta   90.00
_cell.angle_gamma   90.00
#
_symmetry.space_group_name_H-M   'P 1'
#
loop_
_entity.id
_entity.type
_entity.pdbx_description
1 polymer ?
#
loop_
_entity_poly.entity_id
_entity_poly.type
_entity_poly.pdbx_seq_one_letter_code
_entity_poly.pdbx_strand_id
1 'polypeptide(L)'
;QLVWARSYAVGCGAFTCQEVEGDDQDYNNNNNNNNNQNANAMFLVCTYGPGGNFAGEPPYTTGSKPCESCPYDRSYCNKNLC
;
A
#
# COMPACT_ATOMS: atom_id res chain seq x y z
N GLN A 1 -5.06 0.71 3.69
CA GLN A 1 -4.53 1.98 3.16
C GLN A 1 -4.89 2.16 1.69
N LEU A 2 -4.64 1.16 0.82
CA LEU A 2 -4.97 1.23 -0.62
C LEU A 2 -6.39 1.73 -0.96
N VAL A 3 -7.40 1.32 -0.19
CA VAL A 3 -8.82 1.68 -0.42
C VAL A 3 -9.32 2.77 0.52
N TRP A 4 -8.43 3.56 1.12
CA TRP A 4 -8.82 4.61 2.05
C TRP A 4 -9.39 5.82 1.28
N ALA A 5 -10.70 6.02 1.31
CA ALA A 5 -11.39 7.04 0.50
C ALA A 5 -10.93 8.48 0.75
N ARG A 6 -10.35 8.74 1.92
CA ARG A 6 -9.81 10.07 2.26
C ARG A 6 -8.39 10.29 1.74
N SER A 7 -7.67 9.24 1.34
CA SER A 7 -6.32 9.34 0.76
C SER A 7 -6.41 9.58 -0.74
N TYR A 8 -5.90 10.71 -1.22
CA TYR A 8 -5.99 11.12 -2.63
C TYR A 8 -4.63 11.31 -3.31
N ALA A 9 -3.54 11.29 -2.53
CA ALA A 9 -2.18 11.36 -3.04
C ALA A 9 -1.41 10.10 -2.64
N VAL A 10 -0.56 9.62 -3.55
CA VAL A 10 0.37 8.53 -3.31
C VAL A 10 1.72 8.85 -3.94
N GLY A 11 2.80 8.59 -3.22
CA GLY A 11 4.16 8.63 -3.74
C GLY A 11 4.85 7.31 -3.41
N CYS A 12 5.50 6.69 -4.39
CA CYS A 12 6.18 5.41 -4.20
C CYS A 12 7.66 5.51 -4.58
N GLY A 13 8.49 4.74 -3.88
CA GLY A 13 9.90 4.54 -4.18
C GLY A 13 10.24 3.06 -4.13
N ALA A 14 11.13 2.62 -5.01
CA ALA A 14 11.63 1.25 -5.05
C ALA A 14 13.14 1.27 -4.90
N PHE A 15 13.67 0.33 -4.12
CA PHE A 15 15.10 0.15 -3.92
C PHE A 15 15.42 -1.34 -3.81
N THR A 16 16.53 -1.78 -4.39
CA THR A 16 16.97 -3.17 -4.27
C THR A 16 17.97 -3.31 -3.12
N CYS A 17 17.65 -4.16 -2.16
CA CYS A 17 18.48 -4.47 -1.01
C CYS A 17 19.12 -5.86 -1.18
N GLN A 18 20.32 -6.05 -0.66
CA GLN A 18 20.93 -7.38 -0.56
C GLN A 18 20.29 -8.24 0.53
N GLU A 19 19.70 -7.59 1.53
CA GLU A 19 18.96 -8.19 2.63
C GLU A 19 17.89 -7.20 3.08
N VAL A 20 16.70 -7.69 3.45
CA VAL A 20 15.64 -6.88 4.06
C VAL A 20 15.42 -7.41 5.48
N GLU A 21 15.74 -6.59 6.48
CA GLU A 21 15.59 -6.96 7.88
C GLU A 21 14.12 -7.22 8.22
N GLY A 22 13.81 -8.38 8.80
CA GLY A 22 12.46 -8.77 9.19
C GLY A 22 11.58 -9.31 8.05
N ASP A 23 12.13 -9.50 6.85
CA ASP A 23 11.55 -10.45 5.89
C ASP A 23 11.66 -11.86 6.49
N ASP A 24 10.60 -12.64 6.40
CA ASP A 24 10.49 -13.92 7.11
C ASP A 24 11.72 -14.78 6.81
N GLN A 25 12.32 -15.38 7.86
CA GLN A 25 13.51 -16.23 7.71
C GLN A 25 13.27 -17.42 6.77
N ASP A 26 12.03 -17.65 6.35
CA ASP A 26 11.61 -18.71 5.44
C ASP A 26 12.00 -18.53 3.97
N TYR A 27 12.35 -17.32 3.48
CA TYR A 27 12.95 -17.20 2.13
C TYR A 27 14.43 -17.63 2.12
N ASN A 28 15.15 -17.43 3.23
CA ASN A 28 16.58 -17.71 3.35
C ASN A 28 16.90 -19.10 3.96
N ASN A 29 15.95 -19.76 4.63
CA ASN A 29 16.20 -21.03 5.34
C ASN A 29 16.11 -22.31 4.49
N ASN A 30 15.84 -22.22 3.18
CA ASN A 30 15.75 -23.40 2.30
C ASN A 30 17.04 -23.73 1.52
N ASN A 31 18.20 -23.22 1.96
CA ASN A 31 19.50 -23.63 1.44
C ASN A 31 20.44 -24.06 2.57
N ASN A 32 20.35 -25.34 2.95
CA ASN A 32 21.39 -26.11 3.64
C ASN A 32 22.65 -26.29 2.75
N ASN A 33 23.16 -25.21 2.18
CA ASN A 33 24.41 -25.14 1.43
C ASN A 33 25.13 -23.87 1.86
N ASN A 34 26.32 -24.03 2.44
CA ASN A 34 27.21 -22.97 2.95
C ASN A 34 27.76 -22.02 1.86
N ASN A 35 26.90 -21.47 1.01
CA ASN A 35 27.24 -20.48 0.00
C ASN A 35 26.29 -19.29 0.17
N ASN A 36 26.83 -18.25 0.79
CA ASN A 36 26.28 -16.90 0.96
C ASN A 36 25.31 -16.52 -0.20
N GLN A 37 24.01 -16.77 0.00
CA GLN A 37 22.99 -16.39 -0.97
C GLN A 37 22.62 -14.93 -0.70
N ASN A 38 23.32 -14.02 -1.37
CA ASN A 38 22.96 -12.61 -1.49
C ASN A 38 21.63 -12.53 -2.28
N ALA A 39 20.50 -12.82 -1.64
CA ALA A 39 19.19 -12.73 -2.26
C ALA A 39 18.83 -11.25 -2.41
N ASN A 40 19.03 -10.70 -3.61
CA ASN A 40 18.60 -9.34 -3.90
C ASN A 40 17.06 -9.27 -3.82
N ALA A 41 16.53 -8.48 -2.89
CA ALA A 41 15.11 -8.23 -2.72
C ALA A 41 14.76 -6.81 -3.17
N MET A 42 13.60 -6.62 -3.80
CA MET A 42 13.09 -5.30 -4.18
C MET A 42 12.17 -4.77 -3.07
N PHE A 43 12.59 -3.71 -2.41
CA PHE A 43 11.82 -3.00 -1.41
C PHE A 43 11.02 -1.87 -2.06
N LEU A 44 9.70 -2.03 -2.14
CA LEU A 44 8.76 -1.03 -2.66
C LEU A 44 7.96 -0.42 -1.51
N VAL A 45 8.05 0.90 -1.35
CA VAL A 45 7.31 1.63 -0.33
C VAL A 45 6.45 2.70 -0.99
N CYS A 46 5.19 2.79 -0.56
CA CYS A 46 4.29 3.87 -0.94
C CYS A 46 3.81 4.63 0.29
N THR A 47 3.89 5.95 0.24
CA THR A 47 3.34 6.87 1.23
C THR A 47 2.04 7.47 0.71
N TYR A 48 1.02 7.56 1.57
CA TYR A 48 -0.33 8.01 1.21
C TYR A 48 -0.68 9.31 1.94
N GLY A 49 -1.31 10.25 1.23
CA GLY A 49 -1.68 11.57 1.71
C GLY A 49 -3.16 11.88 1.49
N PRO A 50 -3.90 12.29 2.54
CA PRO A 50 -3.61 12.08 3.97
C PRO A 50 -3.51 10.58 4.31
N GLY A 51 -2.86 10.27 5.43
CA GLY A 51 -2.78 8.91 5.96
C GLY A 51 -4.15 8.35 6.34
N GLY A 52 -4.29 7.03 6.33
CA GLY A 52 -5.51 6.32 6.67
C GLY A 52 -5.28 5.16 7.62
N ASN A 53 -6.16 4.16 7.55
CA ASN A 53 -6.13 2.98 8.42
C ASN A 53 -6.22 3.33 9.92
N PHE A 54 -7.00 4.35 10.27
CA PHE A 54 -7.25 4.67 11.67
C PHE A 54 -8.06 3.54 12.34
N ALA A 55 -7.63 3.13 13.53
CA ALA A 55 -8.28 2.05 14.26
C ALA A 55 -9.74 2.40 14.59
N GLY A 56 -10.65 1.46 14.28
CA GLY A 56 -12.09 1.67 14.47
C GLY A 56 -12.79 2.49 13.37
N GLU A 57 -12.06 3.01 12.38
CA GLU A 57 -12.65 3.71 11.24
C GLU A 57 -12.72 2.81 9.98
N PRO A 58 -13.87 2.78 9.27
CA PRO A 58 -13.95 2.06 8.01
C PRO A 58 -13.14 2.79 6.92
N PRO A 59 -12.57 2.07 5.94
CA PRO A 59 -11.77 2.69 4.89
C PRO A 59 -12.55 3.60 3.94
N TYR A 60 -13.85 3.41 3.83
CA TYR A 60 -14.76 4.20 3.01
C TYR A 60 -16.18 4.09 3.56
N THR A 61 -17.04 5.03 3.16
CA THR A 61 -18.48 4.99 3.46
C THR A 61 -19.19 4.12 2.43
N THR A 62 -20.06 3.22 2.88
CA THR A 62 -20.93 2.44 1.97
C THR A 62 -22.08 3.29 1.48
N GLY A 63 -22.51 3.08 0.23
CA GLY A 63 -23.61 3.82 -0.39
C GLY A 63 -24.34 2.97 -1.43
N SER A 64 -25.43 3.50 -1.96
CA SER A 64 -26.27 2.81 -2.95
C SER A 64 -25.67 2.87 -4.36
N LYS A 65 -24.89 3.92 -4.64
CA LYS A 65 -24.24 4.18 -5.92
C LYS A 65 -22.82 4.74 -5.70
N PRO A 66 -21.89 4.50 -6.64
CA PRO A 66 -20.61 5.19 -6.66
C PRO A 66 -20.80 6.70 -6.65
N CYS A 67 -19.86 7.43 -6.02
CA CYS A 67 -19.81 8.89 -6.01
C CYS A 67 -21.00 9.61 -5.34
N GLU A 68 -21.91 8.88 -4.67
CA GLU A 68 -23.06 9.44 -3.94
C GLU A 68 -22.64 10.43 -2.83
N SER A 69 -21.41 10.31 -2.33
CA SER A 69 -20.85 11.17 -1.28
C SER A 69 -19.51 11.81 -1.68
N CYS A 70 -19.31 12.11 -2.96
CA CYS A 70 -18.13 12.88 -3.38
C CYS A 70 -18.11 14.27 -2.73
N PRO A 71 -16.93 14.78 -2.34
CA PRO A 71 -16.81 16.10 -1.73
C PRO A 71 -17.03 17.20 -2.78
N TYR A 72 -17.45 18.39 -2.33
CA TYR A 72 -17.83 19.49 -3.22
C TYR A 72 -16.68 19.96 -4.14
N ASP A 73 -15.45 19.92 -3.65
CA ASP A 73 -14.23 20.27 -4.38
C ASP A 73 -13.78 19.20 -5.40
N ARG A 74 -14.37 17.99 -5.36
CA ARG A 74 -14.14 16.88 -6.31
C ARG A 74 -15.45 16.17 -6.63
N SER A 75 -16.40 16.91 -7.21
CA SER A 75 -17.77 16.42 -7.47
C SER A 75 -17.92 15.59 -8.75
N TYR A 76 -16.87 15.45 -9.55
CA TYR A 76 -16.90 14.59 -10.74
C TYR A 76 -16.81 13.11 -10.34
N CYS A 77 -17.39 12.24 -11.17
CA CYS A 77 -17.29 10.79 -10.99
C CYS A 77 -16.65 10.17 -12.24
N ASN A 78 -15.46 9.61 -12.10
CA ASN A 78 -14.75 8.93 -13.16
C ASN A 78 -14.45 7.49 -12.72
N LYS A 79 -15.02 6.50 -13.43
CA LYS A 79 -14.80 5.07 -13.13
C LYS A 79 -15.00 4.73 -11.64
N ASN A 80 -16.09 5.26 -11.07
CA ASN A 80 -16.50 5.07 -9.67
C ASN A 80 -15.62 5.79 -8.62
N LEU A 81 -14.79 6.75 -9.03
CA LEU A 81 -13.95 7.56 -8.16
C LEU A 81 -14.28 9.04 -8.29
N CYS A 82 -14.23 9.73 -7.15
CA CYS A 82 -13.93 11.15 -7.05
C CYS A 82 -12.38 11.28 -7.12
#